data_AF-A0A7C3SG70-F1
#
_entry.id   AF-A0A7C3SG70-F1
#
_cell.length_a   1.000
_cell.length_b   1.000
_cell.length_c   1.000
_cell.angle_alpha   90.00
_cell.angle_beta   90.00
_cell.angle_gamma   90.00
#
_symmetry.space_group_name_H-M   'P 1'
#
loop_
_entity.id
_entity.type
_entity.pdbx_description
1 polymer ?
#
loop_
_entity_poly.entity_id
_entity_poly.type
_entity_poly.pdbx_seq_one_letter_code
_entity_poly.pdbx_strand_id
1 'polypeptide(L)'
;MHRESRRRIGMVLVLAMGIYVHLHYACAEEKREAKPAGYSADLYVAPDGNDAWSGQLPAPNADRTDGPLASPQKAAQLVRQLKSAEPNRNRPIRVAFRGGL
;
A
#
# COMPACT_ATOMS: atom_id res chain seq x y z
N MET A 1 1.08 37.71 51.57
CA MET A 1 0.22 37.63 50.37
C MET A 1 0.88 37.09 49.09
N HIS A 2 2.20 36.92 48.99
CA HIS A 2 2.87 36.61 47.70
C HIS A 2 2.90 35.11 47.29
N ARG A 3 2.69 34.18 48.24
CA ARG A 3 2.76 32.72 48.02
C ARG A 3 1.52 32.14 47.30
N GLU A 4 0.36 32.76 47.48
CA GLU A 4 -0.90 32.34 46.87
C GLU A 4 -1.01 32.76 45.41
N SER A 5 -0.45 33.92 45.06
CA SER A 5 -0.41 34.42 43.68
C SER A 5 0.46 33.55 42.77
N ARG A 6 1.60 33.06 43.27
CA ARG A 6 2.47 32.11 42.53
C ARG A 6 1.79 30.76 42.28
N ARG A 7 0.95 30.30 43.21
CA ARG A 7 0.17 29.06 43.06
C ARG A 7 -0.95 29.20 42.04
N ARG A 8 -1.64 30.34 42.04
CA ARG A 8 -2.70 30.64 41.05
C ARG A 8 -2.14 30.76 39.63
N ILE A 9 -1.01 31.44 39.46
CA ILE A 9 -0.35 31.60 38.15
C ILE A 9 0.17 30.24 37.63
N GLY A 10 0.80 29.43 38.48
CA GLY A 10 1.25 28.09 38.09
C GLY A 10 0.11 27.16 37.66
N MET A 11 -1.04 27.23 38.34
CA MET A 11 -2.23 26.43 38.00
C MET A 11 -2.84 26.84 36.66
N VAL A 12 -2.92 28.14 36.37
CA VAL A 12 -3.41 28.66 35.08
C VAL A 12 -2.50 28.25 33.93
N LEU A 13 -1.18 28.26 34.14
CA LEU A 13 -0.22 27.83 33.12
C LEU A 13 -0.31 26.33 32.81
N VAL A 14 -0.50 25.48 33.82
CA VAL A 14 -0.69 24.03 33.64
C VAL A 14 -1.99 23.73 32.90
N LEU A 15 -3.08 24.43 33.23
CA LEU A 15 -4.36 24.26 32.53
C LEU A 15 -4.29 24.76 31.08
N ALA A 16 -3.66 25.91 30.83
CA ALA A 16 -3.50 26.46 29.48
C ALA A 16 -2.62 25.57 28.59
N MET A 17 -1.55 25.00 29.13
CA MET A 17 -0.68 24.07 28.41
C MET A 17 -1.37 22.73 28.14
N GLY A 18 -2.16 22.23 29.10
CA GLY A 18 -3.00 21.04 28.93
C GLY A 18 -4.07 21.23 27.86
N ILE A 19 -4.73 22.40 27.83
CA ILE A 19 -5.69 22.76 26.78
C ILE A 19 -4.99 22.92 25.43
N TYR A 20 -3.84 23.60 25.37
CA TYR A 20 -3.08 23.80 24.12
C TYR A 20 -2.63 22.46 23.51
N VAL A 21 -2.15 21.54 24.34
CA VAL A 21 -1.86 20.15 23.96
C VAL A 21 -3.14 19.49 23.45
N HIS A 22 -4.25 19.53 24.20
CA HIS A 22 -5.51 18.92 23.77
C HIS A 22 -6.06 19.48 22.45
N LEU A 23 -5.92 20.80 22.23
CA LEU A 23 -6.32 21.48 21.01
C LEU A 23 -5.42 21.11 19.81
N HIS A 24 -4.13 20.85 20.04
CA HIS A 24 -3.18 20.43 19.00
C HIS A 24 -3.31 18.95 18.62
N TYR A 25 -3.73 18.08 19.54
CA TYR A 25 -3.88 16.64 19.27
C TYR A 25 -5.23 16.26 18.64
N ALA A 26 -6.14 17.22 18.43
CA ALA A 26 -7.45 16.97 17.78
C ALA A 26 -7.39 16.67 16.28
N CYS A 27 -6.19 16.53 15.69
CA CYS A 27 -5.99 16.03 14.33
C CYS A 27 -4.99 14.87 14.33
N ALA A 28 -5.31 13.80 15.04
CA ALA A 28 -4.72 12.50 14.75
C ALA A 28 -5.67 11.77 13.81
N GLU A 29 -5.45 11.92 12.51
CA GLU A 29 -6.03 11.02 11.52
C GLU A 29 -5.66 9.58 11.92
N GLU A 30 -6.68 8.83 12.32
CA GLU A 30 -6.60 7.39 12.50
C GLU A 30 -6.33 6.81 11.11
N LYS A 31 -5.04 6.64 10.77
CA LYS A 31 -4.61 5.78 9.66
C LYS A 31 -5.09 4.37 10.00
N ARG A 32 -6.32 4.06 9.61
CA ARG A 32 -6.85 2.71 9.65
C ARG A 32 -6.01 1.89 8.68
N GLU A 33 -5.09 1.12 9.22
CA GLU A 33 -4.42 0.05 8.50
C GLU A 33 -5.48 -1.00 8.14
N ALA A 34 -6.11 -0.79 7.00
CA ALA A 34 -6.88 -1.83 6.34
C ALA A 34 -5.90 -2.95 5.99
N LYS A 35 -6.00 -4.08 6.70
CA LYS A 35 -5.37 -5.35 6.30
C LYS A 35 -5.64 -5.53 4.79
N PRO A 36 -4.63 -5.61 3.92
CA PRO A 36 -4.90 -5.72 2.50
C PRO A 36 -5.70 -7.01 2.28
N ALA A 37 -6.95 -6.86 1.82
CA ALA A 37 -7.60 -7.92 1.07
C ALA A 37 -6.63 -8.32 -0.04
N GLY A 38 -6.44 -9.63 -0.23
CA GLY A 38 -5.28 -10.22 -0.91
C GLY A 38 -4.71 -9.41 -2.08
N TYR A 39 -3.38 -9.36 -2.19
CA TYR A 39 -2.70 -8.55 -3.20
C TYR A 39 -3.13 -8.93 -4.62
N SER A 40 -4.02 -8.15 -5.24
CA SER A 40 -4.22 -8.20 -6.68
C SER A 40 -2.94 -7.73 -7.37
N ALA A 41 -2.38 -8.58 -8.22
CA ALA A 41 -1.25 -8.25 -9.08
C ALA A 41 -1.73 -7.86 -10.49
N ASP A 42 -0.93 -7.04 -11.18
CA ASP A 42 -1.17 -6.69 -12.58
C ASP A 42 -0.69 -7.82 -13.51
N LEU A 43 0.32 -8.58 -13.08
CA LEU A 43 0.87 -9.74 -13.78
C LEU A 43 1.15 -10.89 -12.79
N TYR A 44 0.97 -12.12 -13.25
CA TYR A 44 1.25 -13.35 -12.54
C TYR A 44 2.28 -14.17 -13.31
N VAL A 45 3.21 -14.77 -12.59
CA VAL A 45 4.26 -15.65 -13.12
C VAL A 45 4.21 -16.97 -12.37
N ALA A 46 4.23 -18.08 -13.08
CA ALA A 46 4.20 -19.41 -12.50
C ALA A 46 5.10 -20.38 -13.29
N PRO A 47 5.76 -21.34 -12.63
CA PRO A 47 6.57 -22.36 -13.32
C PRO A 47 5.78 -23.18 -14.36
N ASP A 48 4.48 -23.38 -14.13
CA ASP A 48 3.53 -24.06 -15.02
C ASP A 48 2.77 -23.10 -15.96
N GLY A 49 3.26 -21.87 -16.11
CA GLY A 49 2.69 -20.84 -16.98
C GLY A 49 3.08 -20.96 -18.46
N ASN A 50 2.71 -19.97 -19.25
CA ASN A 50 3.06 -19.86 -20.66
C ASN A 50 3.35 -18.40 -21.05
N ASP A 51 4.49 -18.13 -21.71
CA ASP A 51 4.88 -16.79 -22.13
C ASP A 51 4.08 -16.23 -23.33
N ALA A 52 3.23 -17.06 -23.94
CA ALA A 52 2.23 -16.63 -24.91
C ALA A 52 0.94 -16.10 -24.28
N TRP A 53 0.71 -16.35 -22.98
CA TRP A 53 -0.47 -15.86 -22.26
C TRP A 53 -0.30 -14.39 -21.85
N SER A 54 -1.41 -13.77 -21.42
CA SER A 54 -1.43 -12.37 -21.00
C SER A 54 -0.69 -12.14 -19.68
N GLY A 55 -0.67 -13.15 -18.81
CA GLY A 55 -0.16 -13.03 -17.46
C GLY A 55 -1.12 -12.36 -16.49
N GLN A 56 -2.33 -11.98 -16.89
CA GLN A 56 -3.26 -11.23 -16.03
C GLN A 56 -4.07 -12.13 -15.09
N LEU A 57 -4.10 -13.43 -15.37
CA LEU A 57 -4.82 -14.41 -14.58
C LEU A 57 -3.88 -15.15 -13.61
N PRO A 58 -4.29 -15.36 -12.35
CA PRO A 58 -3.48 -16.10 -11.37
C PRO A 58 -3.38 -17.59 -11.67
N ALA A 59 -4.29 -18.13 -12.49
CA ALA A 59 -4.34 -19.52 -12.91
C ALA A 59 -4.79 -19.59 -14.39
N PRO A 60 -4.48 -20.69 -15.10
CA PRO A 60 -4.98 -20.91 -16.44
C PRO A 60 -6.52 -20.83 -16.50
N ASN A 61 -7.06 -20.22 -17.55
CA ASN A 61 -8.49 -20.28 -17.81
C ASN A 61 -8.93 -21.70 -18.22
N ALA A 62 -10.24 -21.95 -18.25
CA ALA A 62 -10.80 -23.28 -18.56
C ALA A 62 -10.30 -23.83 -19.91
N ASP A 63 -10.13 -22.95 -20.89
CA ASP A 63 -9.69 -23.29 -22.25
C ASP A 63 -8.16 -23.38 -22.40
N ARG A 64 -7.40 -23.06 -21.34
CA ARG A 64 -5.92 -22.96 -21.34
C ARG A 64 -5.36 -22.05 -22.44
N THR A 65 -6.11 -21.02 -22.80
CA THR A 65 -5.72 -19.99 -23.77
C THR A 65 -5.12 -18.76 -23.10
N ASP A 66 -5.32 -18.62 -21.78
CA ASP A 66 -4.73 -17.55 -20.99
C ASP A 66 -4.43 -18.02 -19.56
N GLY A 67 -3.56 -17.31 -18.84
CA GLY A 67 -3.03 -17.72 -17.55
C GLY A 67 -1.79 -16.93 -17.14
N PRO A 68 -1.03 -17.42 -16.15
CA PRO A 68 0.22 -16.81 -15.71
C PRO A 68 1.35 -17.01 -16.73
N LEU A 69 2.31 -16.08 -16.75
CA LEU A 69 3.51 -16.18 -17.59
C LEU A 69 4.43 -17.29 -17.06
N ALA A 70 5.23 -17.90 -17.94
CA ALA A 70 6.21 -18.90 -17.54
C ALA A 70 7.48 -18.24 -16.97
N SER A 71 7.91 -17.12 -17.56
CA SER A 71 9.23 -16.54 -17.29
C SER A 71 9.17 -15.14 -16.65
N PRO A 72 10.08 -14.86 -15.68
CA PRO A 72 10.30 -13.50 -15.17
C PRO A 72 10.74 -12.51 -16.25
N GLN A 73 11.46 -12.99 -17.27
CA GLN A 73 11.95 -12.18 -18.39
C GLN A 73 10.77 -11.61 -19.19
N LYS A 74 9.79 -12.45 -19.52
CA LYS A 74 8.56 -12.01 -20.19
C LYS A 74 7.77 -11.04 -19.32
N ALA A 75 7.67 -11.30 -18.02
CA ALA A 75 7.04 -10.38 -17.08
C ALA A 75 7.71 -9.00 -17.11
N ALA A 76 9.05 -8.93 -17.09
CA ALA A 76 9.79 -7.67 -17.16
C ALA A 76 9.55 -6.91 -18.48
N GLN A 77 9.39 -7.61 -19.60
CA GLN A 77 9.02 -7.00 -20.88
C GLN A 77 7.62 -6.37 -20.82
N LEU A 78 6.64 -7.10 -20.31
CA LEU A 78 5.27 -6.60 -20.15
C LEU A 78 5.19 -5.44 -19.16
N VAL A 79 5.97 -5.47 -18.07
CA VAL A 79 6.09 -4.33 -17.14
C VAL A 79 6.57 -3.08 -17.87
N ARG A 80 7.58 -3.19 -18.75
CA ARG A 80 8.05 -2.04 -19.55
C ARG A 80 6.97 -1.52 -20.49
N GLN A 81 6.23 -2.42 -21.15
CA GLN A 81 5.12 -2.06 -22.01
C GLN A 81 4.01 -1.34 -21.24
N LEU A 82 3.62 -1.85 -20.07
CA LEU A 82 2.64 -1.22 -19.19
C LEU A 82 3.08 0.17 -18.73
N LYS A 83 4.36 0.34 -18.36
CA LYS A 83 4.91 1.65 -18.00
C LYS A 83 4.81 2.65 -19.15
N SER A 84 5.10 2.22 -20.37
CA SER A 84 5.00 3.09 -21.55
C SER A 84 3.56 3.38 -21.95
N ALA A 85 2.64 2.42 -21.77
CA ALA A 85 1.22 2.58 -22.08
C ALA A 85 0.49 3.46 -21.05
N GLU A 86 0.92 3.43 -19.78
CA GLU A 86 0.34 4.20 -18.68
C GLU A 86 1.36 5.18 -18.07
N PRO A 87 1.78 6.25 -18.78
CA PRO A 87 2.82 7.16 -18.31
C PRO A 87 2.44 7.91 -17.02
N ASN A 88 1.14 8.11 -16.78
CA ASN A 88 0.60 8.83 -15.62
C ASN A 88 0.15 7.88 -14.48
N ARG A 89 0.57 6.61 -14.51
CA ARG A 89 0.18 5.62 -13.51
C ARG A 89 0.71 6.00 -12.13
N ASN A 90 -0.18 6.37 -11.21
CA ASN A 90 0.17 6.77 -9.83
C ASN A 90 0.17 5.59 -8.83
N ARG A 91 0.29 4.35 -9.32
CA ARG A 91 0.33 3.13 -8.51
C ARG A 91 1.44 2.19 -9.01
N PRO A 92 2.09 1.41 -8.14
CA PRO A 92 3.11 0.46 -8.57
C PRO A 92 2.52 -0.59 -9.52
N ILE A 93 3.38 -1.17 -10.36
CA ILE A 93 3.06 -2.39 -11.10
C ILE A 93 3.45 -3.56 -10.20
N ARG A 94 2.47 -4.41 -9.87
CA ARG A 94 2.66 -5.57 -9.01
C ARG A 94 2.78 -6.81 -9.88
N VAL A 95 3.86 -7.56 -9.68
CA VAL A 95 4.09 -8.86 -10.31
C VAL A 95 4.09 -9.92 -9.22
N ALA A 96 3.14 -10.85 -9.27
CA ALA A 96 3.05 -11.96 -8.32
C ALA A 96 3.73 -13.19 -8.90
N PHE A 97 4.62 -13.78 -8.13
CA PHE A 97 5.21 -15.08 -8.43
C PHE A 97 4.46 -16.14 -7.64
N ARG A 98 3.95 -17.16 -8.34
CA ARG A 98 3.43 -18.35 -7.70
C ARG A 98 4.59 -19.03 -6.96
N GLY A 99 4.36 -19.37 -5.70
CA GLY A 99 5.33 -20.13 -4.91
C GLY A 99 5.67 -21.46 -5.60
N GLY A 100 6.95 -21.82 -5.56
CA GLY A 100 7.50 -23.08 -6.02
C GLY A 100 8.62 -23.51 -5.06
N LEU A 101 8.98 -24.79 -5.11
CA LEU A 101 10.06 -25.38 -4.30
C LEU A 101 11.44 -25.11 -4.91
#